data_AF-A0A9D4QUG8-F1
#
_entry.id   AF-A0A9D4QUG8-F1
#
_cell.length_a   1.000
_cell.length_b   1.000
_cell.length_c   1.000
_cell.angle_alpha   90.00
_cell.angle_beta   90.00
_cell.angle_gamma   90.00
#
_symmetry.space_group_name_H-M   'P 1'
#
loop_
_entity.id
_entity.type
_entity.pdbx_description
1 polymer ?
#
loop_
_entity_poly.entity_id
_entity_poly.type
_entity_poly.pdbx_seq_one_letter_code
_entity_poly.pdbx_strand_id
1 'polypeptide(L)' 'MDGWMDGMDGWMDGWMDGWMDGWMDGWMDDGWMDGWMDGWMDGWMDGWMDGWMDGWMDGWMDGWMDGWMDGWMDG' A
#
# COMPACT_ATOMS: atom_id res chain seq x y z
N MET A 1 3.46 7.73 55.37
CA MET A 1 3.14 6.46 54.69
C MET A 1 2.92 6.70 53.20
N ASP A 2 3.58 7.72 52.65
CA ASP A 2 3.05 8.49 51.51
C ASP A 2 3.98 8.35 50.30
N GLY A 3 5.30 8.31 50.54
CA GLY A 3 6.30 8.08 49.48
C GLY A 3 6.31 6.66 48.88
N TRP A 4 5.62 5.69 49.49
CA TRP A 4 5.46 4.35 48.89
C TRP A 4 4.36 4.31 47.84
N MET A 5 3.32 5.14 47.99
CA MET A 5 2.24 5.26 47.01
C MET A 5 2.72 6.12 45.84
N ASP A 6 3.38 7.24 46.12
CA ASP A 6 3.98 8.11 45.08
C ASP A 6 5.04 7.38 44.22
N GLY A 7 5.82 6.49 44.82
CA GLY A 7 6.80 5.69 44.08
C GLY A 7 6.18 4.58 43.22
N MET A 8 4.99 4.10 43.58
CA MET A 8 4.28 3.07 42.82
C MET A 8 3.54 3.70 41.62
N ASP A 9 2.96 4.88 41.82
CA ASP A 9 2.33 5.66 40.76
C ASP A 9 3.37 6.09 39.72
N GLY A 10 4.51 6.65 40.15
CA GLY A 10 5.58 7.03 39.22
C GLY A 10 6.24 5.85 38.46
N TRP A 11 6.21 4.64 39.03
CA TRP A 11 6.68 3.44 38.33
C TRP A 11 5.67 2.91 37.32
N MET A 12 4.37 2.93 37.66
CA MET A 12 3.30 2.58 36.71
C MET A 12 3.27 3.57 35.54
N ASP A 13 3.35 4.87 35.81
CA ASP A 13 3.33 5.91 34.78
C ASP A 13 4.53 5.76 33.84
N GLY A 14 5.75 5.61 34.38
CA GLY A 14 6.95 5.45 33.54
C GLY A 14 6.99 4.16 32.72
N TRP A 15 6.39 3.07 33.24
CA TRP A 15 6.29 1.82 32.48
C TRP A 15 5.21 1.91 31.39
N MET A 16 4.10 2.56 31.69
CA MET A 16 2.98 2.72 30.76
C MET A 16 3.34 3.68 29.63
N ASP A 17 4.02 4.79 29.94
CA ASP A 17 4.55 5.75 28.96
C ASP A 17 5.62 5.08 28.08
N GLY A 18 6.61 4.41 28.67
CA GLY A 18 7.67 3.76 27.89
C GLY A 18 7.18 2.62 26.99
N TRP A 19 6.12 1.93 27.40
CA TRP A 19 5.50 0.90 26.57
C TRP A 19 4.61 1.49 25.47
N MET A 20 3.84 2.55 25.77
CA MET A 20 3.07 3.28 24.75
C MET A 20 4.00 3.92 23.72
N ASP A 21 5.03 4.64 24.15
CA ASP A 21 5.98 5.31 23.25
C ASP A 21 6.73 4.28 22.40
N GLY A 22 7.26 3.22 23.01
CA GLY A 22 8.01 2.19 22.26
C GLY A 22 7.13 1.40 21.29
N TRP A 23 5.86 1.17 21.61
CA TRP A 23 4.92 0.51 20.71
C TRP A 23 4.45 1.46 19.61
N MET A 24 4.19 2.72 19.92
CA MET A 24 3.72 3.73 18.98
C MET A 24 4.82 4.14 18.00
N ASP A 25 6.05 4.33 18.48
CA ASP A 25 7.23 4.54 17.64
C ASP A 25 7.52 3.30 16.80
N GLY A 26 7.54 2.09 17.38
CA GLY A 26 7.76 0.87 16.60
C GLY A 26 6.70 0.67 15.52
N TRP A 27 5.41 0.89 15.82
CA TRP A 27 4.35 0.74 14.81
C TRP A 27 4.34 1.85 13.75
N MET A 28 4.74 3.06 14.10
CA MET A 28 4.80 4.21 13.17
C MET A 28 6.11 4.25 12.37
N ASP A 29 7.21 3.75 12.92
CA ASP A 29 8.57 3.87 12.37
C ASP A 29 9.06 2.56 11.72
N ASP A 30 8.58 1.37 12.12
CA ASP A 30 8.95 0.08 11.50
C ASP A 30 8.21 -0.16 10.18
N GLY A 31 8.29 0.76 9.22
CA GLY A 31 8.13 0.50 7.77
C GLY A 31 6.88 -0.30 7.34
N TRP A 32 5.88 -0.42 8.22
CA TRP A 32 4.70 -1.27 8.02
C TRP A 32 3.63 -0.44 7.34
N MET A 33 3.48 0.82 7.75
CA MET A 33 2.74 1.81 6.97
C MET A 33 3.42 2.03 5.62
N ASP A 34 4.73 2.32 5.59
CA ASP A 34 5.45 2.60 4.34
C ASP A 34 5.46 1.37 3.41
N GLY A 35 5.84 0.19 3.89
CA GLY A 35 5.92 -1.01 3.08
C GLY A 35 4.56 -1.56 2.63
N TRP A 36 3.51 -1.35 3.43
CA TRP A 36 2.14 -1.72 3.00
C TRP A 36 1.57 -0.72 2.02
N MET A 37 1.82 0.58 2.22
CA MET A 37 1.35 1.65 1.36
C MET A 37 2.09 1.64 0.02
N ASP A 38 3.41 1.49 0.01
CA ASP A 38 4.22 1.34 -1.20
C ASP A 38 3.87 0.04 -1.94
N GLY A 39 3.86 -1.10 -1.24
CA GLY A 39 3.58 -2.39 -1.88
C GLY A 39 2.17 -2.49 -2.46
N TRP A 40 1.18 -1.87 -1.82
CA TRP A 40 -0.19 -1.81 -2.33
C TRP A 40 -0.34 -0.79 -3.45
N MET A 41 0.29 0.36 -3.35
CA MET A 41 0.23 1.42 -4.34
C MET A 41 0.98 1.02 -5.63
N ASP A 42 2.18 0.47 -5.53
CA ASP A 42 2.94 -0.05 -6.68
C ASP A 42 2.22 -1.24 -7.33
N GLY A 43 1.81 -2.24 -6.54
CA GLY A 43 1.16 -3.43 -7.10
C GLY A 43 -0.19 -3.14 -7.76
N TRP A 44 -0.94 -2.16 -7.24
CA TRP A 44 -2.21 -1.75 -7.85
C TRP A 44 -2.00 -0.85 -9.07
N MET A 45 -1.04 0.07 -8.99
CA MET A 45 -0.76 1.02 -10.07
C MET A 45 -0.12 0.31 -11.27
N ASP A 46 0.88 -0.56 -11.06
CA ASP A 46 1.51 -1.35 -12.13
C ASP A 46 0.51 -2.34 -12.73
N GLY A 47 -0.19 -3.12 -11.89
CA GLY A 47 -1.13 -4.14 -12.39
C GLY A 47 -2.32 -3.56 -13.14
N TRP A 48 -2.80 -2.39 -12.74
CA TRP A 48 -3.90 -1.71 -13.43
C TRP A 48 -3.42 -0.98 -14.68
N MET A 49 -2.26 -0.33 -14.64
CA MET A 49 -1.73 0.44 -15.75
C MET A 49 -1.24 -0.48 -16.88
N ASP A 50 -0.50 -1.54 -16.57
CA ASP A 50 -0.06 -2.54 -17.55
C ASP A 50 -1.26 -3.30 -18.13
N GLY A 51 -2.15 -3.82 -17.28
CA GLY A 51 -3.30 -4.60 -17.74
C GLY A 51 -4.29 -3.79 -18.60
N TRP A 52 -4.45 -2.49 -18.31
CA TRP A 52 -5.31 -1.62 -19.09
C TRP A 52 -4.63 -1.16 -20.38
N MET A 53 -3.33 -0.84 -20.32
CA MET A 53 -2.58 -0.36 -21.48
C MET A 53 -2.36 -1.48 -22.49
N ASP A 54 -1.95 -2.68 -22.06
CA ASP A 54 -1.79 -3.84 -22.93
C ASP A 54 -3.14 -4.28 -23.50
N GLY A 55 -4.17 -4.46 -22.67
CA GLY A 55 -5.48 -4.92 -23.12
C GLY A 55 -6.18 -3.95 -24.07
N TRP A 56 -5.99 -2.63 -23.88
CA TRP A 56 -6.57 -1.62 -24.77
C TRP A 56 -5.76 -1.48 -26.06
N MET A 57 -4.43 -1.52 -25.97
CA MET A 57 -3.55 -1.38 -27.14
C MET A 57 -3.64 -2.61 -28.04
N ASP A 58 -3.59 -3.82 -27.49
CA ASP A 58 -3.77 -5.06 -28.25
C ASP A 58 -5.17 -5.15 -28.85
N GLY A 59 -6.22 -4.92 -28.05
CA GLY A 59 -7.59 -5.01 -28.54
C GLY A 59 -7.94 -3.97 -29.62
N TRP A 60 -7.38 -2.77 -29.53
CA TRP A 60 -7.58 -1.74 -30.55
C TRP A 60 -6.76 -2.01 -31.81
N MET A 61 -5.53 -2.49 -31.66
CA MET A 61 -4.63 -2.78 -32.77
C MET A 61 -5.10 -4.01 -33.56
N ASP A 62 -5.51 -5.08 -32.88
CA ASP A 62 -6.09 -6.28 -33.50
C ASP A 62 -7.42 -5.95 -34.17
N GLY A 63 -8.34 -5.27 -33.48
CA GLY A 63 -9.64 -4.91 -34.06
C GLY A 63 -9.53 -3.96 -35.26
N TRP A 64 -8.52 -3.09 -35.30
CA TRP A 64 -8.28 -2.22 -36.44
C TRP A 64 -7.59 -2.94 -37.59
N MET A 65 -6.63 -3.83 -37.32
CA MET A 65 -6.00 -4.67 -38.35
C MET A 65 -7.00 -5.62 -39.00
N ASP A 66 -7.81 -6.32 -38.20
CA ASP A 66 -8.82 -7.26 -38.69
C ASP A 66 -9.87 -6.54 -39.52
N GLY A 67 -10.42 -5.42 -39.01
CA GLY A 67 -11.42 -4.64 -39.74
C GLY A 67 -10.90 -4.02 -41.04
N TRP A 68 -9.61 -3.67 -41.09
CA TRP A 68 -8.99 -3.13 -42.30
C TRP A 68 -8.66 -4.22 -43.32
N MET A 69 -8.20 -5.40 -42.88
CA MET A 69 -7.95 -6.55 -43.74
C MET A 69 -9.25 -7.10 -44.34
N ASP A 70 -10.29 -7.27 -43.52
CA ASP A 70 -11.61 -7.76 -43.98
C ASP A 70 -12.22 -6.80 -45.01
N GLY A 71 -12.16 -5.49 -44.75
CA GLY A 71 -12.65 -4.47 -45.68
C GLY A 71 -11.86 -4.37 -46.99
N TRP A 72 -10.60 -4.81 -47.02
CA TRP A 72 -9.77 -4.87 -48.22
C TRP A 72 -9.96 -6.17 -49.02
N MET A 73 -10.26 -7.28 -48.35
CA MET A 73 -10.48 -8.58 -49.01
C MET A 73 -11.91 -8.73 -49.57
N ASP A 74 -12.90 -8.07 -48.97
CA ASP A 74 -14.30 -8.07 -49.45
C ASP A 74 -14.61 -6.97 -50.49
N GLY A 75 -13.59 -6.21 -50.92
CA GLY A 75 -13.68 -5.09 -51.89
C GLY A 75 -13.29 -5.42 -53.32
#